data_AF-A0A383AZ84-F1
#
_entry.id   AF-A0A383AZ84-F1
#
_cell.length_a   1.000
_cell.length_b   1.000
_cell.length_c   1.000
_cell.angle_alpha   90.00
_cell.angle_beta   90.00
_cell.angle_gamma   90.00
#
_symmetry.space_group_name_H-M   'P 1'
#
loop_
_entity.id
_entity.type
_entity.pdbx_description
1 polymer ?
#
loop_
_entity_poly.entity_id
_entity_poly.type
_entity_poly.pdbx_seq_one_letter_code
_entity_poly.pdbx_strand_id
1 'polypeptide(L)'
;MASKKLKILLASPRGFCAGVDRAIEIVEKSLKKFGSPIYVRHEIVHNKSVVENLKKKGAIFVEELNEIKDSSRPVIFSAHGVPKNIPEEAKKKNIFFIDATCPLVTKVHKEAERHHKNGYQIILIGHKDHPEVIGTMGQLPVGSIKLIETDKDAQNINIGEFNKPLAYVTQTTLSIDDTMNIIEILRK
;
A
#
# COMPACT_ATOMS: atom_id res chain seq x y z
N MET A 1 8.99 -48.70 -19.99
CA MET A 1 8.87 -47.28 -20.39
C MET A 1 9.83 -46.47 -19.52
N ALA A 2 10.84 -45.80 -20.09
CA ALA A 2 11.73 -44.96 -19.32
C ALA A 2 10.95 -43.74 -18.81
N SER A 3 10.88 -43.58 -17.49
CA SER A 3 10.30 -42.39 -16.85
C SER A 3 11.02 -41.14 -17.37
N LYS A 4 10.30 -40.26 -18.08
CA LYS A 4 10.86 -38.96 -18.51
C LYS A 4 11.22 -38.19 -17.24
N LYS A 5 12.51 -37.82 -17.09
CA LYS A 5 12.96 -36.97 -15.97
C LYS A 5 12.23 -35.62 -16.03
N LEU A 6 11.41 -35.33 -15.02
CA LEU A 6 10.79 -34.03 -14.83
C LEU A 6 11.85 -33.03 -14.36
N LYS A 7 12.05 -31.96 -15.12
CA LYS A 7 12.92 -30.85 -14.73
C LYS A 7 12.07 -29.72 -14.15
N ILE A 8 12.23 -29.42 -12.87
CA ILE A 8 11.59 -28.30 -12.18
C ILE A 8 12.61 -27.16 -12.10
N LEU A 9 12.23 -25.97 -12.56
CA LEU A 9 13.05 -24.76 -12.49
C LEU A 9 12.45 -23.79 -11.46
N LEU A 10 13.29 -23.18 -10.63
CA LEU A 10 12.88 -22.19 -9.64
C LEU A 10 13.51 -20.85 -9.98
N ALA A 11 12.70 -19.81 -10.12
CA ALA A 11 13.16 -18.45 -10.38
C ALA A 11 13.97 -17.87 -9.21
N SER A 12 14.90 -16.96 -9.50
CA SER A 12 15.59 -16.14 -8.50
C SER A 12 15.75 -14.71 -9.05
N PRO A 13 15.26 -13.67 -8.35
CA PRO A 13 14.61 -13.71 -7.03
C PRO A 13 13.20 -14.30 -7.05
N ARG A 14 12.73 -14.82 -5.90
CA ARG A 14 11.33 -15.23 -5.63
C ARG A 14 11.03 -15.13 -4.14
N GLY A 15 9.77 -14.89 -3.76
CA GLY A 15 9.32 -14.90 -2.37
C GLY A 15 9.31 -13.51 -1.72
N PHE A 16 9.69 -13.45 -0.44
CA PHE A 16 9.55 -12.24 0.37
C PHE A 16 10.55 -11.15 -0.02
N CYS A 17 10.06 -9.91 -0.03
CA CYS A 17 10.89 -8.73 -0.10
C CYS A 17 11.08 -8.14 1.32
N ALA A 18 12.05 -7.23 1.47
CA ALA A 18 12.34 -6.62 2.76
C ALA A 18 11.14 -5.90 3.41
N GLY A 19 10.22 -5.34 2.61
CA GLY A 19 9.00 -4.72 3.12
C GLY A 19 8.03 -5.72 3.76
N VAL A 20 7.87 -6.89 3.13
CA VAL A 20 7.04 -7.99 3.62
C VAL A 20 7.63 -8.57 4.90
N ASP A 21 8.94 -8.88 4.90
CA ASP A 21 9.63 -9.43 6.08
C ASP A 21 9.49 -8.49 7.28
N ARG A 22 9.75 -7.20 7.07
CA ARG A 22 9.60 -6.17 8.11
C ARG A 22 8.17 -6.11 8.66
N ALA A 23 7.16 -6.12 7.79
CA ALA A 23 5.78 -5.97 8.22
C ALA A 23 5.30 -7.17 9.05
N ILE A 24 5.67 -8.39 8.66
CA ILE A 24 5.38 -9.62 9.42
C ILE A 24 6.09 -9.57 10.76
N GLU A 25 7.38 -9.22 10.78
CA GLU A 25 8.18 -9.15 12.00
C GLU A 25 7.63 -8.12 12.99
N ILE A 26 7.10 -6.98 12.52
CA ILE A 26 6.43 -5.98 13.36
C ILE A 26 5.23 -6.58 14.10
N VAL A 27 4.39 -7.36 13.42
CA VAL A 27 3.24 -8.02 14.08
C VAL A 27 3.71 -9.02 15.11
N GLU A 28 4.68 -9.88 14.77
CA GLU A 28 5.21 -10.90 15.68
C GLU A 28 5.89 -10.30 16.92
N LYS A 29 6.72 -9.26 16.74
CA LYS A 29 7.35 -8.53 17.85
C LYS A 29 6.32 -7.81 18.71
N SER A 30 5.26 -7.28 18.11
CA SER A 30 4.17 -6.63 18.85
C SER A 30 3.39 -7.64 19.70
N LEU A 31 3.07 -8.82 19.15
CA LEU A 31 2.45 -9.91 19.90
C LEU A 31 3.35 -10.36 21.07
N LYS A 32 4.66 -10.48 20.85
CA LYS A 32 5.61 -10.82 21.91
C LYS A 32 5.69 -9.75 23.01
N LYS A 33 5.65 -8.47 22.63
CA LYS A 33 5.81 -7.33 23.55
C LYS A 33 4.54 -7.03 24.34
N PHE A 34 3.39 -7.02 23.69
CA PHE A 34 2.13 -6.56 24.28
C PHE A 34 1.15 -7.70 24.59
N GLY A 35 1.42 -8.93 24.13
CA GLY A 35 0.49 -10.07 24.22
C GLY A 35 -0.61 -10.02 23.15
N SER A 36 -1.59 -10.92 23.24
CA SER A 36 -2.80 -10.90 22.41
C SER A 36 -3.95 -10.16 23.09
N PRO A 37 -4.86 -9.50 22.34
CA PRO A 37 -4.83 -9.37 20.89
C PRO A 37 -3.92 -8.22 20.42
N ILE A 38 -3.48 -8.28 19.16
CA ILE A 38 -2.95 -7.13 18.42
C ILE A 38 -3.86 -6.90 17.23
N TYR A 39 -4.33 -5.67 17.04
CA TYR A 39 -5.14 -5.34 15.88
C TYR A 39 -4.24 -5.02 14.69
N VAL A 40 -4.67 -5.40 13.49
CA VAL A 40 -4.01 -5.04 12.24
C VAL A 40 -5.07 -4.49 11.29
N ARG A 41 -4.87 -3.28 10.78
CA ARG A 41 -5.81 -2.65 9.84
C ARG A 41 -5.50 -3.13 8.42
N HIS A 42 -6.49 -3.78 7.80
CA HIS A 42 -6.37 -4.65 6.62
C HIS A 42 -5.40 -5.82 6.84
N GLU A 43 -5.33 -6.75 5.88
CA GLU A 43 -4.28 -7.77 5.85
C GLU A 43 -2.89 -7.13 5.88
N ILE A 44 -1.98 -7.67 6.70
CA ILE A 44 -0.60 -7.14 6.85
C ILE A 44 0.15 -7.17 5.51
N VAL A 45 -0.11 -8.23 4.74
CA VAL A 45 0.31 -8.50 3.36
C VAL A 45 -0.78 -9.39 2.73
N HIS A 46 -0.97 -9.32 1.40
CA HIS A 46 -1.95 -10.14 0.67
C HIS A 46 -1.50 -11.61 0.52
N ASN A 47 -1.35 -12.32 1.63
CA ASN A 47 -1.00 -13.74 1.66
C ASN A 47 -1.79 -14.48 2.75
N LYS A 48 -2.74 -15.32 2.32
CA LYS A 48 -3.62 -16.07 3.21
C LYS A 48 -2.87 -16.90 4.25
N SER A 49 -1.80 -17.60 3.87
CA SER A 49 -1.03 -18.43 4.80
C SER A 49 -0.36 -17.61 5.89
N VAL A 50 0.16 -16.42 5.55
CA VAL A 50 0.74 -15.48 6.53
C VAL A 50 -0.36 -14.94 7.46
N VAL A 51 -1.47 -14.47 6.91
CA VAL A 51 -2.60 -13.91 7.67
C VAL A 51 -3.15 -14.95 8.66
N GLU A 52 -3.41 -16.17 8.20
CA GLU A 52 -3.94 -17.25 9.06
C GLU A 52 -2.95 -17.67 10.15
N ASN A 53 -1.64 -17.66 9.85
CA ASN A 53 -0.63 -17.92 10.88
C ASN A 53 -0.62 -16.83 11.96
N LEU A 54 -0.70 -15.56 11.58
CA LEU A 54 -0.73 -14.45 12.53
C LEU A 54 -2.03 -14.45 13.36
N LYS A 55 -3.18 -14.79 12.77
CA LYS A 55 -4.44 -14.98 13.50
C LYS A 55 -4.30 -16.03 14.60
N LYS A 56 -3.71 -17.19 14.28
CA LYS A 56 -3.44 -18.26 15.27
C LYS A 56 -2.53 -17.80 16.41
N LYS A 57 -1.66 -16.82 16.17
CA LYS A 57 -0.79 -16.22 17.20
C LYS A 57 -1.47 -15.10 18.01
N GLY A 58 -2.70 -14.71 17.67
CA GLY A 58 -3.47 -13.70 18.39
C GLY A 58 -3.60 -12.34 17.71
N ALA A 59 -3.24 -12.22 16.43
CA ALA A 59 -3.57 -11.02 15.64
C ALA A 59 -5.05 -11.02 15.23
N ILE A 60 -5.69 -9.85 15.27
CA ILE A 60 -7.06 -9.63 14.81
C ILE A 60 -7.00 -8.62 13.67
N PHE A 61 -7.45 -9.04 12.49
CA PHE A 61 -7.52 -8.18 11.31
C PHE A 61 -8.88 -7.47 11.28
N VAL A 62 -8.85 -6.16 11.05
CA VAL A 62 -10.04 -5.29 10.97
C VAL A 62 -9.95 -4.43 9.71
N GLU A 63 -11.09 -4.06 9.13
CA GLU A 63 -11.09 -3.14 8.00
C GLU A 63 -10.98 -1.69 8.51
N GLU A 64 -11.79 -1.35 9.51
CA GLU A 64 -11.86 0.00 10.08
C GLU A 64 -11.52 0.07 11.58
N LEU A 65 -11.07 1.25 12.02
CA LEU A 65 -10.68 1.46 13.43
C LEU A 65 -11.84 1.38 14.43
N ASN A 66 -13.09 1.50 13.97
CA ASN A 66 -14.28 1.34 14.81
C ASN A 66 -14.60 -0.13 15.15
N GLU A 67 -14.01 -1.10 14.44
CA GLU A 67 -14.14 -2.53 14.73
C GLU A 67 -13.25 -2.97 15.90
N ILE A 68 -12.30 -2.11 16.33
CA ILE A 68 -11.43 -2.35 17.47
C ILE A 68 -12.27 -2.32 18.76
N LYS A 69 -12.46 -3.49 19.37
CA LYS A 69 -13.25 -3.66 20.60
C LYS A 69 -12.53 -3.20 21.86
N ASP A 70 -11.21 -3.31 21.88
CA ASP A 70 -10.36 -2.91 23.01
C ASP A 70 -9.31 -1.89 22.55
N SER A 71 -9.62 -0.61 22.77
CA SER A 71 -8.76 0.52 22.37
C SER A 71 -7.49 0.65 23.21
N SER A 72 -7.35 -0.12 24.30
CA SER A 72 -6.09 -0.19 25.07
C SER A 72 -5.01 -1.00 24.34
N ARG A 73 -5.41 -1.77 23.32
CA ARG A 73 -4.52 -2.62 22.52
C ARG A 73 -4.01 -1.87 21.29
N PRO A 74 -2.78 -2.14 20.84
CA PRO A 74 -2.24 -1.50 19.66
C PRO A 74 -2.95 -1.93 18.37
N VAL A 75 -2.99 -1.01 17.40
CA VAL A 75 -3.30 -1.30 15.99
C VAL A 75 -2.05 -1.16 15.12
N ILE A 76 -1.84 -2.08 14.19
CA ILE A 76 -0.76 -2.04 13.20
C ILE A 76 -1.33 -1.66 11.85
N PHE A 77 -0.76 -0.65 11.19
CA PHE A 77 -1.11 -0.33 9.80
C PHE A 77 -0.32 -1.20 8.83
N SER A 78 -0.98 -1.75 7.80
CA SER A 78 -0.38 -2.73 6.89
C SER A 78 0.77 -2.18 6.05
N ALA A 79 1.50 -3.08 5.37
CA ALA A 79 2.65 -2.72 4.54
C ALA A 79 2.30 -1.78 3.37
N HIS A 80 1.02 -1.76 2.96
CA HIS A 80 0.49 -1.00 1.83
C HIS A 80 0.31 0.49 2.15
N GLY A 81 0.43 0.91 3.42
CA GLY A 81 0.19 2.29 3.82
C GLY A 81 -1.29 2.60 4.04
N VAL A 82 -1.53 3.75 4.68
CA VAL A 82 -2.86 4.24 5.00
C VAL A 82 -2.99 5.74 4.67
N PRO A 83 -4.20 6.22 4.34
CA PRO A 83 -4.51 7.64 4.25
C PRO A 83 -4.18 8.42 5.53
N LYS A 84 -3.94 9.73 5.45
CA LYS A 84 -3.61 10.57 6.62
C LYS A 84 -4.70 10.64 7.69
N ASN A 85 -5.97 10.53 7.29
CA ASN A 85 -7.08 10.55 8.23
C ASN A 85 -7.05 9.33 9.17
N ILE A 86 -6.43 8.21 8.80
CA ILE A 86 -6.41 7.00 9.63
C ILE A 86 -5.50 7.17 10.87
N PRO A 87 -4.22 7.59 10.78
CA PRO A 87 -3.43 7.95 11.96
C PRO A 87 -4.05 9.09 12.78
N GLU A 88 -4.71 10.06 12.15
CA GLU A 88 -5.42 11.14 12.85
C GLU A 88 -6.60 10.63 13.65
N GLU A 89 -7.39 9.72 13.09
CA GLU A 89 -8.50 9.06 13.77
C GLU A 89 -8.02 8.21 14.94
N ALA A 90 -6.94 7.42 14.76
CA ALA A 90 -6.34 6.64 15.83
C ALA A 90 -5.92 7.54 17.01
N LYS A 91 -5.30 8.68 16.73
CA LYS A 91 -4.95 9.69 17.75
C LYS A 91 -6.19 10.25 18.46
N LYS A 92 -7.23 10.65 17.71
CA LYS A 92 -8.49 11.16 18.28
C LYS A 92 -9.18 10.13 19.19
N LYS A 93 -9.07 8.85 18.85
CA LYS A 93 -9.61 7.72 19.63
C LYS A 93 -8.68 7.23 20.75
N ASN A 94 -7.51 7.86 20.95
CA ASN A 94 -6.46 7.41 21.88
C ASN A 94 -6.02 5.95 21.68
N ILE A 95 -6.04 5.47 20.42
CA ILE A 95 -5.56 4.14 20.06
C ILE A 95 -4.07 4.25 19.72
N PHE A 96 -3.23 3.52 20.45
CA PHE A 96 -1.81 3.42 20.11
C PHE A 96 -1.63 2.66 18.79
N PHE A 97 -0.88 3.23 17.84
CA PHE A 97 -0.66 2.60 16.54
C PHE A 97 0.82 2.39 16.24
N ILE A 98 1.11 1.36 15.43
CA ILE A 98 2.44 1.03 14.92
C ILE A 98 2.36 0.99 13.40
N ASP A 99 3.25 1.72 12.72
CA ASP A 99 3.25 1.81 11.27
C ASP A 99 4.18 0.77 10.62
N ALA A 100 3.58 -0.25 9.99
CA ALA A 100 4.30 -1.27 9.24
C ALA A 100 4.42 -0.95 7.74
N THR A 101 4.00 0.24 7.29
CA THR A 101 4.12 0.67 5.89
C THR A 101 5.52 0.42 5.35
N CYS A 102 5.60 -0.15 4.15
CA CYS A 102 6.87 -0.38 3.46
C CYS A 102 7.56 0.96 3.20
N PRO A 103 8.87 1.11 3.50
CA PRO A 103 9.58 2.37 3.24
C PRO A 103 9.52 2.84 1.78
N LEU A 104 9.37 1.93 0.81
CA LEU A 104 9.20 2.28 -0.60
C LEU A 104 7.81 2.87 -0.88
N VAL A 105 6.77 2.42 -0.19
CA VAL A 105 5.43 3.04 -0.24
C VAL A 105 5.46 4.40 0.45
N THR A 106 6.09 4.51 1.63
CA THR A 106 6.29 5.80 2.31
C THR A 106 7.05 6.80 1.42
N LYS A 107 7.97 6.34 0.57
CA LYS A 107 8.64 7.20 -0.41
C LYS A 107 7.63 7.76 -1.43
N VAL A 108 6.75 6.92 -1.99
CA VAL A 108 5.70 7.38 -2.92
C VAL A 108 4.79 8.42 -2.26
N HIS A 109 4.37 8.19 -1.00
CA HIS A 109 3.60 9.16 -0.23
C HIS A 109 4.31 10.52 -0.12
N LYS A 110 5.58 10.51 0.28
CA LYS A 110 6.39 11.73 0.44
C LYS A 110 6.64 12.46 -0.86
N GLU A 111 6.83 11.74 -1.96
CA GLU A 111 7.01 12.35 -3.28
C GLU A 111 5.71 13.00 -3.77
N ALA A 112 4.55 12.36 -3.57
CA ALA A 112 3.26 12.97 -3.86
C ALA A 112 3.07 14.27 -3.06
N GLU A 113 3.34 14.26 -1.76
CA GLU A 113 3.31 15.47 -0.92
C GLU A 113 4.26 16.57 -1.41
N ARG A 114 5.49 16.19 -1.77
CA ARG A 114 6.51 17.12 -2.25
C ARG A 114 6.09 17.77 -3.57
N HIS A 115 5.63 16.99 -4.53
CA HIS A 115 5.16 17.51 -5.82
C HIS A 115 3.98 18.45 -5.63
N HIS A 116 3.01 18.07 -4.81
CA HIS A 116 1.85 18.93 -4.51
C HIS A 116 2.26 20.25 -3.87
N LYS A 117 3.17 20.21 -2.88
CA LYS A 117 3.71 21.41 -2.22
C LYS A 117 4.45 22.33 -3.20
N ASN A 118 5.10 21.75 -4.20
CA ASN A 118 5.79 22.48 -5.26
C ASN A 118 4.84 23.00 -6.36
N GLY A 119 3.53 22.87 -6.19
CA GLY A 119 2.53 23.41 -7.11
C GLY A 119 2.18 22.50 -8.28
N TYR A 120 2.55 21.22 -8.25
CA TYR A 120 2.17 20.27 -9.29
C TYR A 120 0.78 19.69 -9.07
N GLN A 121 0.05 19.44 -10.15
CA GLN A 121 -1.05 18.47 -10.17
C GLN A 121 -0.45 17.07 -10.41
N ILE A 122 -1.01 16.06 -9.74
CA ILE A 122 -0.40 14.72 -9.70
C ILE A 122 -1.28 13.72 -10.43
N ILE A 123 -0.65 12.88 -11.24
CA ILE A 123 -1.25 11.67 -11.79
C ILE A 123 -0.71 10.48 -11.01
N LEU A 124 -1.59 9.66 -10.44
CA LEU A 124 -1.22 8.37 -9.88
C LEU A 124 -1.57 7.28 -10.89
N ILE A 125 -0.58 6.48 -11.27
CA ILE A 125 -0.78 5.25 -12.04
C ILE A 125 -0.92 4.10 -11.03
N GLY A 126 -2.05 3.43 -11.02
CA GLY A 126 -2.30 2.34 -10.08
C GLY A 126 -3.70 1.78 -10.19
N HIS A 127 -3.96 0.65 -9.54
CA HIS A 127 -5.28 0.02 -9.59
C HIS A 127 -6.23 0.65 -8.58
N LYS A 128 -7.42 1.02 -9.06
CA LYS A 128 -8.50 1.50 -8.19
C LYS A 128 -8.82 0.45 -7.13
N ASP A 129 -9.18 0.93 -5.95
CA ASP A 129 -9.52 0.13 -4.76
C ASP A 129 -8.34 -0.66 -4.14
N HIS A 130 -7.14 -0.63 -4.73
CA HIS A 130 -5.96 -1.22 -4.08
C HIS A 130 -5.57 -0.41 -2.83
N PRO A 131 -5.30 -1.05 -1.67
CA PRO A 131 -4.99 -0.34 -0.41
C PRO A 131 -3.85 0.67 -0.52
N GLU A 132 -2.80 0.36 -1.30
CA GLU A 132 -1.69 1.27 -1.55
C GLU A 132 -2.09 2.52 -2.34
N VAL A 133 -2.99 2.37 -3.30
CA VAL A 133 -3.54 3.48 -4.10
C VAL A 133 -4.42 4.35 -3.22
N ILE A 134 -5.31 3.75 -2.43
CA ILE A 134 -6.13 4.48 -1.45
C ILE A 134 -5.22 5.24 -0.46
N GLY A 135 -4.20 4.57 0.06
CA GLY A 135 -3.19 5.16 0.95
C GLY A 135 -2.49 6.37 0.34
N THR A 136 -2.00 6.24 -0.90
CA THR A 136 -1.30 7.30 -1.63
C THR A 136 -2.23 8.48 -1.96
N MET A 137 -3.44 8.20 -2.45
CA MET A 137 -4.46 9.21 -2.73
C MET A 137 -4.82 10.00 -1.47
N GLY A 138 -4.92 9.31 -0.33
CA GLY A 138 -5.24 9.88 0.98
C GLY A 138 -4.11 10.67 1.65
N GLN A 139 -2.97 10.87 0.98
CA GLN A 139 -1.91 11.76 1.49
C GLN A 139 -2.18 13.24 1.21
N LEU A 140 -3.07 13.53 0.26
CA LEU A 140 -3.37 14.88 -0.20
C LEU A 140 -4.87 15.18 -0.11
N PRO A 141 -5.27 16.47 -0.16
CA PRO A 141 -6.67 16.83 -0.23
C PRO A 141 -7.37 16.18 -1.44
N VAL A 142 -8.64 15.81 -1.28
CA VAL A 142 -9.47 15.23 -2.35
C VAL A 142 -9.40 16.10 -3.61
N GLY A 143 -9.17 15.47 -4.76
CA GLY A 143 -9.01 16.15 -6.05
C GLY A 143 -7.58 16.61 -6.37
N SER A 144 -6.62 16.45 -5.46
CA SER A 144 -5.20 16.81 -5.71
C SER A 144 -4.47 15.81 -6.61
N ILE A 145 -4.97 14.58 -6.69
CA ILE A 145 -4.39 13.49 -7.48
C ILE A 145 -5.48 12.97 -8.43
N LYS A 146 -5.14 12.79 -9.71
CA LYS A 146 -5.95 12.06 -10.69
C LYS A 146 -5.42 10.63 -10.81
N LEU A 147 -6.28 9.64 -10.58
CA LEU A 147 -5.94 8.22 -10.75
C LEU A 147 -6.16 7.80 -12.21
N ILE A 148 -5.23 7.03 -12.76
CA ILE A 148 -5.39 6.30 -14.03
C ILE A 148 -4.89 4.86 -13.88
N GLU A 149 -5.47 3.95 -14.63
CA GLU A 149 -5.16 2.51 -14.54
C GLU A 149 -4.62 1.94 -15.85
N THR A 150 -4.98 2.54 -17.00
CA THR A 150 -4.77 1.96 -18.33
C THR A 150 -4.25 2.97 -19.36
N ASP A 151 -3.73 2.47 -20.48
CA ASP A 151 -3.39 3.25 -21.68
C ASP A 151 -4.55 4.13 -22.15
N LYS A 152 -5.77 3.59 -22.10
CA LYS A 152 -6.98 4.31 -22.51
C LYS A 152 -7.27 5.48 -21.57
N ASP A 153 -7.04 5.32 -20.27
CA ASP A 153 -7.20 6.42 -19.32
C ASP A 153 -6.19 7.52 -19.61
N ALA A 154 -4.92 7.15 -19.89
CA ALA A 154 -3.86 8.09 -20.25
C ALA A 154 -4.18 8.85 -21.56
N GLN A 155 -4.69 8.17 -22.58
CA GLN A 155 -5.11 8.78 -23.85
C GLN A 155 -6.30 9.73 -23.69
N ASN A 156 -7.20 9.44 -22.76
CA ASN A 156 -8.39 10.24 -22.50
C ASN A 156 -8.13 11.41 -21.53
N ILE A 157 -6.89 11.63 -21.11
CA ILE A 157 -6.55 12.79 -20.28
C ILE A 157 -6.75 14.06 -21.11
N ASN A 158 -7.77 14.83 -20.72
CA ASN A 158 -7.96 16.17 -21.26
C ASN A 158 -6.99 17.15 -20.57
N ILE A 159 -5.98 17.62 -21.31
CA ILE A 159 -4.98 18.59 -20.82
C ILE A 159 -5.64 19.88 -20.31
N GLY A 160 -6.80 20.27 -20.87
CA GLY A 160 -7.54 21.46 -20.43
C GLY A 160 -8.08 21.38 -19.00
N GLU A 161 -8.12 20.20 -18.38
CA GLU A 161 -8.47 20.02 -16.96
C GLU A 161 -7.33 20.41 -16.01
N PHE A 162 -6.14 20.66 -16.55
CA PHE A 162 -4.95 20.98 -15.76
C PHE A 162 -4.53 22.42 -16.00
N ASN A 163 -4.34 23.16 -14.91
CA ASN A 163 -3.89 24.54 -14.93
C ASN A 163 -2.52 24.70 -14.25
N LYS A 164 -1.87 23.60 -13.90
CA LYS A 164 -0.55 23.54 -13.25
C LYS A 164 0.33 22.50 -13.93
N PRO A 165 1.67 22.58 -13.75
CA PRO A 165 2.58 21.52 -14.18
C PRO A 165 2.19 20.16 -13.62
N LEU A 166 2.43 19.10 -14.39
CA LEU A 166 2.11 17.72 -14.01
C LEU A 166 3.32 16.98 -13.47
N ALA A 167 3.07 16.16 -12.45
CA ALA A 167 3.98 15.14 -11.96
C ALA A 167 3.22 13.81 -11.94
N TYR A 168 3.94 12.68 -12.02
CA TYR A 168 3.33 11.37 -11.83
C TYR A 168 4.04 10.56 -10.76
N VAL A 169 3.27 9.70 -10.10
CA VAL A 169 3.75 8.65 -9.20
C VAL A 169 3.07 7.33 -9.58
N THR A 170 3.63 6.20 -9.15
CA THR A 170 3.09 4.87 -9.48
C THR A 170 2.89 4.05 -8.22
N GLN A 171 1.91 3.16 -8.25
CA GLN A 171 1.86 2.02 -7.34
C GLN A 171 3.13 1.16 -7.52
N THR A 172 3.65 0.60 -6.43
CA THR A 172 4.96 -0.07 -6.38
C THR A 172 4.97 -1.46 -7.00
N THR A 173 3.80 -2.08 -7.20
CA THR A 173 3.64 -3.49 -7.61
C THR A 173 3.07 -3.67 -9.01
N LEU A 174 3.16 -2.65 -9.87
CA LEU A 174 2.62 -2.74 -11.23
C LEU A 174 3.51 -3.57 -12.15
N SER A 175 2.91 -4.04 -13.25
CA SER A 175 3.63 -4.54 -14.42
C SER A 175 4.54 -3.43 -14.97
N ILE A 176 5.82 -3.76 -15.19
CA ILE A 176 6.80 -2.80 -15.71
C ILE A 176 6.41 -2.37 -17.13
N ASP A 177 6.05 -3.34 -17.99
CA ASP A 177 5.74 -3.10 -19.40
C ASP A 177 4.49 -2.23 -19.57
N ASP A 178 3.41 -2.57 -18.86
CA ASP A 178 2.16 -1.79 -18.93
C ASP A 178 2.36 -0.36 -18.41
N THR A 179 3.11 -0.22 -17.30
CA THR A 179 3.39 1.10 -16.73
C THR A 179 4.26 1.95 -17.65
N MET A 180 5.23 1.35 -18.34
CA MET A 180 6.05 2.05 -19.33
C MET A 180 5.19 2.60 -20.48
N ASN A 181 4.26 1.80 -21.01
CA ASN A 181 3.36 2.24 -22.08
C ASN A 181 2.49 3.44 -21.64
N ILE A 182 1.92 3.38 -20.44
CA ILE A 182 1.15 4.50 -19.86
C ILE A 182 2.03 5.75 -19.76
N ILE A 183 3.25 5.64 -19.26
CA ILE A 183 4.18 6.77 -19.11
C ILE A 183 4.55 7.36 -20.48
N GLU A 184 4.76 6.53 -21.50
CA GLU A 184 5.04 7.00 -22.86
C GLU A 184 3.88 7.78 -23.45
N ILE A 185 2.63 7.35 -23.20
CA ILE A 185 1.43 8.08 -23.61
C ILE A 185 1.36 9.44 -22.90
N LEU A 186 1.62 9.49 -21.59
CA LEU A 186 1.58 10.73 -20.80
C LEU A 186 2.64 11.77 -21.20
N ARG A 187 3.73 11.34 -21.84
CA ARG A 187 4.84 12.21 -22.24
C ARG A 187 4.69 12.80 -23.66
N LYS A 188 3.71 12.33 -24.43
CA LYS A 188 3.39 12.85 -25.76
C LYS A 188 2.53 14.10 -25.64
#